data_AF-A0A3M0A5C7-F1
#
_entry.id   AF-A0A3M0A5C7-F1
#
_cell.length_a   1.000
_cell.length_b   1.000
_cell.length_c   1.000
_cell.angle_alpha   90.00
_cell.angle_beta   90.00
_cell.angle_gamma   90.00
#
_symmetry.space_group_name_H-M   'P 1'
#
loop_
_entity.id
_entity.type
_entity.pdbx_description
1 polymer ?
#
loop_
_entity_poly.entity_id
_entity_poly.type
_entity_poly.pdbx_seq_one_letter_code
_entity_poly.pdbx_strand_id
1 'polypeptide(L)'
;MIEIPHGELSDTALEAVLEEFITREGTDYGAVEQSLASKISQLKHELLAGRALIVFDPVLSSTHITTAEAWQANELTSEGGHDD
;
A
#
# COMPACT_ATOMS: atom_id res chain seq x y z
N MET A 1 2.29 -0.56 12.87
CA MET A 1 1.53 -0.33 11.63
C MET A 1 0.04 -0.22 11.96
N ILE A 2 -0.64 0.75 11.36
CA ILE A 2 -2.05 1.12 11.61
C ILE A 2 -2.77 1.05 10.27
N GLU A 3 -3.86 0.28 10.18
CA GLU A 3 -4.71 0.29 8.99
C GLU A 3 -5.42 1.64 8.86
N ILE A 4 -5.33 2.24 7.68
CA ILE A 4 -6.08 3.44 7.32
C ILE A 4 -7.11 3.07 6.26
N PRO A 5 -8.41 3.14 6.56
CA PRO A 5 -9.43 2.89 5.56
C PRO A 5 -9.39 4.00 4.50
N HIS A 6 -9.38 3.60 3.23
CA HIS A 6 -9.33 4.53 2.10
C HIS A 6 -10.52 5.50 2.08
N GLY A 7 -11.65 5.16 2.71
CA GLY A 7 -12.82 6.02 2.84
C GLY A 7 -12.67 7.17 3.84
N GLU A 8 -11.69 7.11 4.75
CA GLU A 8 -11.35 8.24 5.64
C GLU A 8 -10.34 9.20 5.01
N LEU A 9 -9.65 8.77 3.95
CA LEU A 9 -8.74 9.62 3.19
C LEU A 9 -9.50 10.41 2.13
N SER A 10 -9.14 11.69 1.97
CA SER A 10 -9.55 12.45 0.79
C SER A 10 -8.85 11.92 -0.45
N ASP A 11 -9.47 12.04 -1.63
CA ASP A 11 -8.89 11.62 -2.92
C ASP A 11 -7.45 12.12 -3.11
N THR A 12 -7.18 13.37 -2.78
CA THR A 12 -5.82 13.96 -2.87
C THR A 12 -4.82 13.30 -1.94
N ALA A 13 -5.21 12.95 -0.72
CA ALA A 13 -4.32 12.28 0.24
C ALA A 13 -4.04 10.84 -0.21
N LEU A 14 -5.08 10.17 -0.71
CA LEU A 14 -4.95 8.83 -1.29
C LEU A 14 -4.00 8.85 -2.48
N GLU A 15 -4.20 9.76 -3.44
CA GLU A 15 -3.34 9.90 -4.62
C GLU A 15 -1.89 10.19 -4.23
N ALA A 16 -1.65 11.07 -3.24
CA ALA A 16 -0.30 11.37 -2.76
C ALA A 16 0.40 10.14 -2.15
N VAL A 17 -0.32 9.32 -1.38
CA VAL A 17 0.21 8.06 -0.82
C VAL A 17 0.55 7.06 -1.93
N LEU A 18 -0.36 6.88 -2.89
CA LEU A 18 -0.16 5.99 -4.04
C LEU A 18 1.04 6.45 -4.89
N GLU A 19 1.13 7.75 -5.16
CA GLU A 19 2.25 8.35 -5.90
C GLU A 19 3.57 8.16 -5.18
N GLU A 20 3.64 8.45 -3.88
CA GLU A 20 4.86 8.28 -3.08
C GLU A 20 5.31 6.81 -3.07
N PHE A 21 4.37 5.87 -2.93
CA PHE A 21 4.65 4.44 -2.96
C PHE A 21 5.26 4.01 -4.29
N ILE A 22 4.64 4.38 -5.42
CA ILE A 22 5.14 4.07 -6.76
C ILE A 22 6.50 4.74 -7.03
N THR A 23 6.69 5.96 -6.53
CA THR A 23 7.92 6.75 -6.69
C THR A 23 9.07 6.15 -5.87
N ARG A 24 8.80 5.66 -4.65
CA ARG A 24 9.80 5.02 -3.78
C ARG A 24 10.23 3.64 -4.26
N GLU A 25 9.30 2.82 -4.74
CA GLU A 25 9.63 1.51 -5.35
C GLU A 25 10.23 1.66 -6.76
N GLY A 26 9.93 2.78 -7.44
CA GLY A 26 10.44 3.08 -8.77
C GLY A 26 11.87 3.63 -8.73
N THR A 27 12.88 2.75 -8.67
CA THR A 27 14.27 3.11 -9.00
C THR A 27 14.48 3.43 -10.49
N ASP A 28 13.43 3.66 -11.26
CA ASP A 28 13.50 3.71 -12.71
C ASP A 28 12.40 4.62 -13.27
N TYR A 29 12.63 5.93 -13.28
CA TYR A 29 11.95 6.86 -14.18
C TYR A 29 12.49 6.68 -15.61
N GLY A 30 12.48 5.44 -16.12
CA GLY A 30 13.15 5.02 -17.35
C GLY A 30 12.25 4.17 -18.24
N ALA A 31 11.56 4.82 -19.16
CA ALA A 31 11.25 4.27 -20.49
C ALA A 31 10.32 3.03 -20.62
N VAL A 32 9.43 2.72 -19.68
CA VAL A 32 8.32 1.76 -19.94
C VAL A 32 6.97 2.41 -19.67
N GLU A 33 6.11 2.38 -20.70
CA GLU A 33 4.92 3.20 -20.96
C GLU A 33 3.71 2.99 -20.02
N GLN A 34 3.94 2.71 -18.73
CA GLN A 34 2.87 2.81 -17.73
C GLN A 34 3.00 4.15 -17.00
N SER A 35 2.19 5.12 -17.42
CA SER A 35 2.09 6.41 -16.74
C SER A 35 1.79 6.18 -15.25
N LEU A 36 2.41 6.99 -14.39
CA LEU A 36 2.15 7.03 -12.95
C LEU A 36 0.63 6.98 -12.64
N ALA A 37 -0.15 7.75 -13.39
CA ALA A 37 -1.61 7.76 -13.31
C ALA A 37 -2.28 6.39 -13.52
N SER A 38 -1.76 5.54 -14.41
CA SER A 38 -2.28 4.18 -14.63
C SER A 38 -2.02 3.26 -13.45
N LYS A 39 -0.85 3.38 -12.79
CA LYS A 39 -0.54 2.64 -11.57
C LYS A 39 -1.39 3.12 -10.39
N ILE A 40 -1.54 4.44 -10.24
CA ILE A 40 -2.44 5.04 -9.23
C ILE A 40 -3.86 4.51 -9.42
N SER A 41 -4.37 4.52 -10.65
CA SER A 41 -5.71 4.01 -10.96
C SER A 41 -5.88 2.53 -10.63
N GLN A 42 -4.89 1.68 -10.95
CA GLN A 42 -4.90 0.26 -10.60
C GLN A 42 -4.98 0.05 -9.08
N LEU A 43 -4.07 0.69 -8.32
CA LEU A 43 -4.06 0.57 -6.86
C LEU A 43 -5.35 1.09 -6.23
N LYS A 44 -5.87 2.23 -6.72
CA LYS A 44 -7.16 2.77 -6.29
C LYS A 44 -8.29 1.76 -6.51
N HIS A 45 -8.28 1.06 -7.64
CA HIS A 45 -9.29 0.05 -7.94
C HIS A 45 -9.20 -1.17 -7.02
N GLU A 46 -7.99 -1.58 -6.61
CA GLU A 46 -7.78 -2.66 -5.64
C GLU A 46 -8.20 -2.28 -4.22
N LEU A 47 -7.96 -1.03 -3.83
CA LEU A 47 -8.42 -0.47 -2.56
C LEU A 47 -9.96 -0.44 -2.50
N LEU A 48 -10.60 0.05 -3.57
CA LEU A 48 -12.06 0.06 -3.68
C LEU A 48 -12.66 -1.36 -3.70
N ALA A 49 -11.93 -2.33 -4.27
CA ALA A 49 -12.33 -3.73 -4.27
C ALA A 49 -12.10 -4.44 -2.92
N GLY A 50 -11.47 -3.79 -1.94
CA GLY A 50 -11.10 -4.40 -0.66
C GLY A 50 -10.00 -5.46 -0.77
N ARG A 51 -9.25 -5.47 -1.89
CA ARG A 51 -8.09 -6.37 -2.08
C ARG A 51 -6.80 -5.77 -1.55
N ALA A 52 -6.70 -4.45 -1.52
CA ALA A 52 -5.59 -3.71 -0.96
C ALA A 52 -6.04 -2.88 0.26
N LEU A 53 -5.11 -2.62 1.16
CA LEU A 53 -5.26 -1.78 2.34
C LEU A 53 -4.12 -0.75 2.37
N ILE A 54 -4.38 0.39 3.00
CA ILE A 54 -3.35 1.38 3.29
C ILE A 54 -2.94 1.19 4.74
N VAL A 55 -1.64 1.14 4.97
CA VAL A 55 -1.06 0.92 6.28
C VAL A 55 -0.09 2.04 6.58
N PHE A 56 -0.33 2.73 7.69
CA PHE A 56 0.55 3.78 8.17
C PHE A 56 1.48 3.26 9.26
N ASP A 57 2.76 3.52 9.09
CA ASP A 57 3.75 3.25 10.12
C ASP A 57 4.09 4.53 10.88
N PRO A 58 3.63 4.68 12.14
CA PRO A 58 3.93 5.88 12.92
C PRO A 58 5.39 5.97 13.38
N VAL A 59 6.15 4.87 13.33
CA VAL A 59 7.55 4.83 13.75
C VAL A 59 8.43 5.40 12.64
N LEU A 60 8.19 4.97 11.40
CA LEU A 60 8.86 5.49 10.20
C LEU A 60 8.16 6.73 9.63
N SER A 61 7.03 7.12 10.24
CA SER A 61 6.12 8.17 9.75
C SER A 61 5.88 8.05 8.24
N SER A 62 5.65 6.82 7.79
CA SER A 62 5.62 6.45 6.38
C SER A 62 4.36 5.64 6.09
N THR A 63 3.77 5.87 4.91
CA THR A 63 2.60 5.13 4.46
C THR A 63 3.04 4.02 3.51
N HIS A 64 2.36 2.88 3.57
CA HIS A 64 2.61 1.70 2.75
C HIS A 64 1.29 1.13 2.26
N ILE A 65 1.30 0.46 1.12
CA ILE A 65 0.12 -0.20 0.55
C ILE A 65 0.43 -1.69 0.46
N THR A 66 -0.48 -2.51 0.98
CA THR A 66 -0.33 -3.96 0.98
C THR A 66 -1.66 -4.62 0.67
N THR A 67 -1.66 -5.90 0.30
CA THR A 67 -2.90 -6.64 0.10
C THR A 67 -3.49 -7.06 1.44
N ALA A 68 -4.82 -7.21 1.49
CA ALA A 68 -5.53 -7.67 2.68
C ALA A 68 -4.97 -9.02 3.20
N GLU A 69 -4.61 -9.90 2.26
CA GLU A 69 -4.03 -11.21 2.54
C GLU A 69 -2.61 -11.11 3.10
N ALA A 70 -1.74 -10.29 2.49
CA ALA A 70 -0.37 -10.10 2.96
C ALA A 70 -0.33 -9.40 4.33
N TRP A 71 -1.26 -8.49 4.59
CA TRP A 71 -1.41 -7.85 5.90
C TRP A 71 -1.72 -8.86 7.01
N GLN A 72 -2.73 -9.71 6.81
CA GLN A 72 -3.05 -10.78 7.76
C GLN A 72 -1.88 -11.75 7.94
N ALA A 73 -1.19 -12.11 6.86
CA ALA A 73 -0.02 -12.99 6.92
C ALA A 73 1.12 -12.40 7.76
N ASN A 74 1.33 -11.08 7.70
CA ASN A 74 2.36 -10.40 8.50
C ASN A 74 2.00 -10.30 9.99
N GLU A 75 0.71 -10.27 10.35
CA GLU A 75 0.27 -10.39 11.74
C GLU A 75 0.43 -11.83 12.27
N LEU A 76 0.20 -12.83 11.41
CA LEU A 76 0.36 -14.25 11.74
C LEU A 76 1.82 -14.69 11.95
N THR A 77 2.80 -13.99 11.36
CA THR A 77 4.21 -14.39 11.47
C THR A 77 4.90 -13.98 12.78
N SER A 78 4.26 -13.17 13.63
CA SER A 78 4.79 -12.85 14.97
C SER A 78 4.48 -13.90 16.04
N GLU A 79 3.56 -14.84 15.79
CA GLU A 79 3.23 -15.91 16.73
C GLU A 79 3.09 -17.26 15.99
N GLY A 80 4.21 -17.85 15.55
CA GLY A 80 4.17 -19.12 14.82
C GLY A 80 5.50 -19.84 14.60
N GLY A 81 6.55 -19.48 15.34
CA GLY A 81 7.81 -20.20 15.38
C GLY A 81 8.00 -20.95 16.70
N HIS A 82 7.03 -21.77 17.10
CA HIS A 82 7.22 -22.79 18.13
C HIS A 82 6.78 -24.14 17.56
N ASP A 83 7.80 -24.94 17.22
CA ASP A 83 7.84 -26.40 17.08
C ASP A 83 6.90 -27.11 16.09
N ASP A 84 7.46 -27.57 14.95
CA ASP A 84 7.62 -29.00 14.62
C ASP A 84 8.77 -29.20 13.60
#